data_AF-A0A369JE31-F1
#
_entry.id   AF-A0A369JE31-F1
#
_cell.length_a   1.000
_cell.length_b   1.000
_cell.length_c   1.000
_cell.angle_alpha   90.00
_cell.angle_beta   90.00
_cell.angle_gamma   90.00
#
_symmetry.space_group_name_H-M   'P 1'
#
loop_
_entity.id
_entity.type
_entity.pdbx_description
1 polymer ?
#
loop_
_entity_poly.entity_id
_entity_poly.type
_entity_poly.pdbx_seq_one_letter_code
_entity_poly.pdbx_strand_id
1 'polypeptide(L)'
;MPKPNFAASRLVNPPGASPVLTEGQVWKGLGIKARNPQTFVPVITSCEIVHDDGNKLVRSVRFGEAEPVTESIDLYESTIAYFEIASKDIHITNILSYDADGELVLTFSFANGIPGYDPGEALPEPKELNKRIGGGVEHTIDRIRELVKEGTI
;
A
#
# COMPACT_ATOMS: atom_id res chain seq x y z
N MET A 1 -10.12 17.21 -14.11
CA MET A 1 -8.67 16.95 -14.17
C MET A 1 -8.47 15.46 -14.38
N PRO A 2 -7.45 15.04 -15.15
CA PRO A 2 -7.23 13.62 -15.43
C PRO A 2 -6.90 12.86 -14.13
N LYS A 3 -7.36 11.62 -14.01
CA LYS A 3 -7.12 10.77 -12.84
C LYS A 3 -6.04 9.73 -13.18
N PRO A 4 -4.91 9.66 -12.45
CA PRO A 4 -3.87 8.70 -12.74
C PRO A 4 -4.33 7.28 -12.37
N ASN A 5 -3.98 6.33 -13.24
CA ASN A 5 -4.16 4.90 -13.01
C ASN A 5 -2.79 4.25 -13.16
N PHE A 6 -2.36 3.51 -12.16
CA PHE A 6 -1.01 2.93 -12.19
C PHE A 6 -0.89 1.73 -11.27
N ALA A 7 -0.06 0.77 -11.68
CA ALA A 7 0.38 -0.32 -10.83
C ALA A 7 1.91 -0.43 -10.87
N ALA A 8 2.51 -0.73 -9.73
CA ALA A 8 3.93 -1.02 -9.64
C ALA A 8 4.17 -2.26 -8.79
N SER A 9 5.05 -3.12 -9.28
CA SER A 9 5.46 -4.35 -8.61
C SER A 9 6.92 -4.26 -8.19
N ARG A 10 7.26 -4.93 -7.07
CA ARG A 10 8.63 -5.10 -6.59
C ARG A 10 8.82 -6.51 -6.07
N LEU A 11 10.00 -7.07 -6.32
CA LEU A 11 10.46 -8.25 -5.60
C LEU A 11 10.47 -7.92 -4.10
N VAL A 12 9.88 -8.80 -3.31
CA VAL A 12 9.94 -8.72 -1.85
C VAL A 12 11.34 -9.05 -1.35
N ASN A 13 12.06 -9.94 -2.03
CA ASN A 13 13.41 -10.37 -1.67
C ASN A 13 14.39 -10.20 -2.84
N PRO A 14 14.67 -8.96 -3.30
CA PRO A 14 15.67 -8.76 -4.34
C PRO A 14 17.06 -9.25 -3.86
N PRO A 15 17.98 -9.56 -4.79
CA PRO A 15 19.31 -10.03 -4.43
C PRO A 15 20.01 -9.12 -3.40
N GLY A 16 20.48 -9.72 -2.30
CA GLY A 16 21.14 -9.02 -1.21
C GLY A 16 20.21 -8.46 -0.11
N ALA A 17 18.89 -8.61 -0.24
CA ALA A 17 17.95 -8.22 0.81
C ALA A 17 18.14 -9.05 2.10
N SER A 18 18.08 -8.39 3.25
CA SER A 18 18.17 -9.06 4.57
C SER A 18 17.36 -8.34 5.67
N PRO A 19 16.56 -9.07 6.48
CA PRO A 19 16.28 -10.50 6.36
C PRO A 19 15.45 -10.82 5.11
N VAL A 20 15.51 -12.08 4.67
CA VAL A 20 14.57 -12.62 3.68
C VAL A 20 13.20 -12.70 4.37
N LEU A 21 12.21 -12.03 3.78
CA LEU A 21 10.85 -12.03 4.29
C LEU A 21 10.08 -13.25 3.76
N THR A 22 9.34 -13.90 4.66
CA THR A 22 8.33 -14.90 4.28
C THR A 22 7.03 -14.23 3.86
N GLU A 23 6.18 -14.94 3.11
CA GLU A 23 4.83 -14.49 2.75
C GLU A 23 4.04 -14.05 3.99
N GLY A 24 4.03 -14.87 5.04
CA GLY A 24 3.34 -14.56 6.29
C GLY A 24 3.86 -13.31 7.00
N GLN A 25 5.17 -13.02 6.93
CA GLN A 25 5.73 -11.78 7.48
C GLN A 25 5.28 -10.57 6.67
N VAL A 26 5.27 -10.67 5.33
CA VAL A 26 4.75 -9.60 4.48
C VAL A 26 3.28 -9.36 4.75
N TRP A 27 2.48 -10.42 4.85
CA TRP A 27 1.05 -10.31 5.10
C TRP A 27 0.74 -9.65 6.45
N LYS A 28 1.41 -10.10 7.52
CA LYS A 28 1.31 -9.44 8.84
C LYS A 28 1.67 -7.95 8.75
N GLY A 29 2.74 -7.62 8.02
CA GLY A 29 3.17 -6.26 7.78
C GLY A 29 2.12 -5.40 7.05
N LEU A 30 1.47 -5.95 6.01
CA LEU A 30 0.36 -5.30 5.32
C LEU A 30 -0.84 -5.09 6.25
N GLY A 31 -1.11 -6.05 7.15
CA GLY A 31 -2.11 -5.91 8.20
C GLY A 31 -1.82 -4.77 9.18
N ILE A 32 -0.56 -4.57 9.55
CA ILE A 32 -0.14 -3.39 10.35
C ILE A 32 -0.30 -2.11 9.53
N LYS A 33 0.15 -2.08 8.27
CA LYS A 33 -0.01 -0.91 7.39
C LYS A 33 -1.48 -0.50 7.20
N ALA A 34 -2.39 -1.47 7.15
CA ALA A 34 -3.82 -1.20 7.04
C ALA A 34 -4.37 -0.49 8.29
N ARG A 35 -3.79 -0.73 9.47
CA ARG A 35 -4.22 -0.16 10.75
C ARG A 35 -3.45 1.09 11.17
N ASN A 36 -2.17 1.15 10.84
CA ASN A 36 -1.23 2.22 11.17
C ASN A 36 -0.41 2.63 9.93
N PRO A 37 -1.07 3.25 8.93
CA PRO A 37 -0.45 3.55 7.65
C PRO A 37 0.63 4.64 7.71
N GLN A 38 0.63 5.49 8.74
CA GLN A 38 1.53 6.65 8.82
C GLN A 38 3.01 6.25 8.83
N THR A 39 3.31 5.07 9.37
CA THR A 39 4.67 4.51 9.41
C THR A 39 5.14 3.93 8.07
N PHE A 40 4.23 3.81 7.09
CA PHE A 40 4.50 3.23 5.77
C PHE A 40 4.27 4.21 4.61
N VAL A 41 3.49 5.26 4.84
CA VAL A 41 3.04 6.17 3.78
C VAL A 41 3.19 7.61 4.30
N PRO A 42 4.31 8.29 3.99
CA PRO A 42 4.62 9.60 4.58
C PRO A 42 3.59 10.70 4.34
N VAL A 43 2.78 10.59 3.27
CA VAL A 43 1.71 11.57 2.98
C VAL A 43 0.51 11.41 3.91
N ILE A 44 0.37 10.28 4.62
CA ILE A 44 -0.73 10.09 5.57
C ILE A 44 -0.37 10.76 6.90
N THR A 45 -1.15 11.76 7.27
CA THR A 45 -0.91 12.60 8.46
C THR A 45 -1.74 12.14 9.67
N SER A 46 -2.89 11.52 9.46
CA SER A 46 -3.69 10.90 10.53
C SER A 46 -4.44 9.67 10.05
N CYS A 47 -4.67 8.73 10.96
CA CYS A 47 -5.49 7.54 10.75
C CYS A 47 -6.24 7.22 12.04
N GLU A 48 -7.56 7.09 11.96
CA GLU A 48 -8.42 6.64 13.05
C GLU A 48 -9.22 5.42 12.58
N ILE A 49 -9.18 4.34 13.34
CA ILE A 49 -9.96 3.14 13.05
C ILE A 49 -11.40 3.36 13.52
N VAL A 50 -12.34 3.34 12.57
CA VAL A 50 -13.78 3.47 12.82
C VAL A 50 -14.38 2.11 13.14
N HIS A 51 -13.92 1.06 12.44
CA HIS A 51 -14.35 -0.32 12.63
C HIS A 51 -13.22 -1.28 12.21
N ASP A 52 -13.09 -2.40 12.93
CA ASP A 52 -12.13 -3.47 12.62
C ASP A 52 -12.70 -4.81 13.09
N ASP A 53 -13.01 -5.69 12.14
CA ASP A 53 -13.48 -7.07 12.35
C ASP A 53 -12.40 -8.08 11.92
N GLY A 54 -11.13 -7.69 12.01
CA GLY A 54 -9.98 -8.51 11.64
C GLY A 54 -9.66 -8.46 10.15
N ASN A 55 -10.56 -8.97 9.31
CA ASN A 55 -10.38 -9.01 7.85
C ASN A 55 -11.15 -7.92 7.09
N LYS A 56 -12.07 -7.22 7.77
CA LYS A 56 -12.74 -6.03 7.25
C LYS A 56 -12.51 -4.88 8.19
N LEU A 57 -12.13 -3.73 7.65
CA LEU A 57 -11.88 -2.54 8.47
C LEU A 57 -12.36 -1.29 7.74
N VAL A 58 -12.71 -0.29 8.52
CA VAL A 58 -13.06 1.04 8.06
C VAL A 58 -12.23 2.03 8.85
N ARG A 59 -11.57 2.95 8.15
CA ARG A 59 -10.74 3.99 8.77
C ARG A 59 -11.06 5.37 8.23
N SER A 60 -10.89 6.38 9.08
CA SER A 60 -10.82 7.79 8.70
C SER A 60 -9.35 8.16 8.51
N VAL A 61 -8.94 8.46 7.28
CA VAL A 61 -7.54 8.70 6.92
C VAL A 61 -7.36 10.08 6.28
N ARG A 62 -6.32 10.80 6.70
CA ARG A 62 -5.98 12.13 6.18
C ARG A 62 -4.71 12.06 5.33
N PHE A 63 -4.78 12.62 4.13
CA PHE A 63 -3.63 12.73 3.21
C PHE A 63 -3.19 14.20 3.13
N GLY A 64 -2.01 14.52 3.64
CA GLY A 64 -1.51 15.89 3.74
C GLY A 64 -2.44 16.78 4.57
N GLU A 65 -2.78 17.95 4.04
CA GLU A 65 -3.64 18.95 4.66
C GLU A 65 -5.13 18.83 4.25
N ALA A 66 -5.47 17.88 3.36
CA ALA A 66 -6.85 17.68 2.92
C ALA A 66 -7.75 17.20 4.06
N GLU A 67 -9.07 17.31 3.91
CA GLU A 67 -10.02 16.70 4.85
C GLU A 67 -9.88 15.17 4.90
N PRO A 68 -10.14 14.53 6.06
CA PRO A 68 -10.10 13.09 6.19
C PRO A 68 -11.15 12.45 5.27
N VAL A 69 -10.82 11.27 4.77
CA VAL A 69 -11.72 10.45 3.98
C VAL A 69 -11.94 9.11 4.66
N THR A 70 -13.12 8.55 4.49
CA THR A 70 -13.40 7.17 4.88
C THR A 70 -12.83 6.22 3.83
N GLU A 71 -12.02 5.27 4.28
CA GLU A 71 -11.49 4.19 3.47
C GLU A 71 -11.96 2.85 4.06
N SER A 72 -12.59 2.03 3.22
CA SER A 72 -12.97 0.66 3.56
C SER A 72 -11.91 -0.29 3.04
N ILE A 73 -11.53 -1.30 3.83
CA ILE A 73 -10.46 -2.23 3.45
C ILE A 73 -10.90 -3.66 3.75
N ASP A 74 -10.78 -4.52 2.74
CA ASP A 74 -11.00 -5.96 2.84
C ASP A 74 -9.67 -6.70 2.66
N LEU A 75 -9.34 -7.56 3.62
CA LEU A 75 -8.10 -8.32 3.68
C LEU A 75 -8.39 -9.80 3.39
N TYR A 76 -7.80 -10.33 2.32
CA TYR A 76 -7.83 -11.76 1.98
C TYR A 76 -6.43 -12.33 2.15
N GLU A 77 -6.28 -13.13 3.20
CA GLU A 77 -4.99 -13.58 3.72
C GLU A 77 -4.05 -14.15 2.67
N SER A 78 -2.77 -13.79 2.77
CA SER A 78 -1.68 -14.19 1.88
C SER A 78 -1.85 -13.83 0.40
N THR A 79 -2.86 -13.05 0.00
CA THR A 79 -3.11 -12.79 -1.43
C THR A 79 -3.37 -11.32 -1.73
N ILE A 80 -4.39 -10.71 -1.14
CA ILE A 80 -4.88 -9.42 -1.63
C ILE A 80 -5.56 -8.58 -0.55
N ALA A 81 -5.23 -7.29 -0.53
CA ALA A 81 -5.94 -6.28 0.24
C ALA A 81 -6.60 -5.28 -0.72
N TYR A 82 -7.92 -5.15 -0.64
CA TYR A 82 -8.69 -4.15 -1.36
C TYR A 82 -8.89 -2.92 -0.48
N PHE A 83 -8.76 -1.73 -1.03
CA PHE A 83 -9.08 -0.48 -0.37
C PHE A 83 -9.98 0.36 -1.28
N GLU A 84 -11.00 0.98 -0.70
CA GLU A 84 -11.96 1.82 -1.41
C GLU A 84 -12.19 3.14 -0.68
N ILE A 85 -12.06 4.25 -1.39
CA ILE A 85 -12.50 5.58 -0.94
C ILE A 85 -13.72 5.96 -1.79
N ALA A 86 -14.89 5.47 -1.38
CA ALA A 86 -16.13 5.58 -2.15
C ALA A 86 -16.50 7.03 -2.50
N SER A 87 -16.26 7.99 -1.59
CA SER A 87 -16.54 9.42 -1.81
C SER A 87 -15.74 10.05 -2.96
N LYS A 88 -14.64 9.42 -3.37
CA LYS A 88 -13.77 9.86 -4.47
C LYS A 88 -13.78 8.90 -5.67
N ASP A 89 -14.50 7.78 -5.55
CA ASP A 89 -14.47 6.65 -6.48
C ASP A 89 -13.03 6.20 -6.74
N ILE A 90 -12.22 6.02 -5.68
CA ILE A 90 -10.82 5.55 -5.80
C ILE A 90 -10.73 4.11 -5.30
N HIS A 91 -10.07 3.27 -6.08
CA HIS A 91 -9.86 1.85 -5.80
C HIS A 91 -8.37 1.55 -5.74
N ILE A 92 -7.93 0.84 -4.70
CA ILE A 92 -6.53 0.50 -4.48
C ILE A 92 -6.45 -1.00 -4.19
N THR A 93 -5.44 -1.66 -4.74
CA THR A 93 -5.17 -3.06 -4.42
C THR A 93 -3.72 -3.26 -4.04
N ASN A 94 -3.46 -3.94 -2.93
CA ASN A 94 -2.14 -4.47 -2.63
C ASN A 94 -2.19 -5.98 -2.84
N ILE A 95 -1.39 -6.49 -3.77
CA ILE A 95 -1.38 -7.91 -4.15
C ILE A 95 -0.04 -8.50 -3.74
N LEU A 96 -0.08 -9.61 -3.00
CA LEU A 96 1.05 -10.46 -2.71
C LEU A 96 0.94 -11.69 -3.61
N SER A 97 1.95 -11.94 -4.43
CA SER A 97 1.93 -12.99 -5.44
C SER A 97 3.32 -13.59 -5.63
N TYR A 98 3.41 -14.65 -6.44
CA TYR A 98 4.67 -15.20 -6.92
C TYR A 98 4.81 -14.94 -8.42
N ASP A 99 6.02 -14.62 -8.88
CA ASP A 99 6.31 -14.51 -10.31
C ASP A 99 6.64 -15.87 -10.95
N ALA A 100 7.06 -15.86 -12.21
CA ALA A 100 7.37 -17.07 -12.98
C ALA A 100 8.59 -17.83 -12.46
N ASP A 101 9.48 -17.18 -11.71
CA ASP A 101 10.66 -17.77 -11.10
C ASP A 101 10.39 -18.26 -9.66
N GLY A 102 9.16 -18.06 -9.16
CA GLY A 102 8.77 -18.40 -7.80
C GLY A 102 9.20 -17.36 -6.77
N GLU A 103 9.56 -16.15 -7.20
CA GLU A 103 9.93 -15.06 -6.30
C GLU A 103 8.70 -14.34 -5.78
N LEU A 104 8.72 -13.99 -4.49
CA LEU A 104 7.62 -13.27 -3.84
C LEU A 104 7.60 -11.81 -4.34
N VAL A 105 6.45 -11.37 -4.83
CA VAL A 105 6.22 -10.04 -5.42
C VAL A 105 5.12 -9.31 -4.68
N LEU A 106 5.37 -8.04 -4.34
CA LEU A 106 4.35 -7.12 -3.85
C LEU A 106 3.98 -6.11 -4.93
N THR A 107 2.69 -5.93 -5.19
CA THR A 107 2.16 -4.97 -6.17
C THR A 107 1.19 -4.02 -5.52
N PHE A 108 1.36 -2.72 -5.71
CA PHE A 108 0.33 -1.71 -5.41
C PHE A 108 -0.28 -1.22 -6.72
N SER A 109 -1.61 -1.21 -6.78
CA SER A 109 -2.37 -0.66 -7.90
C SER A 109 -3.33 0.43 -7.42
N PHE A 110 -3.56 1.41 -8.29
CA PHE A 110 -4.45 2.53 -8.07
C PHE A 110 -5.30 2.71 -9.32
N ALA A 111 -6.62 2.72 -9.15
CA ALA A 111 -7.59 2.96 -10.19
C ALA A 111 -8.48 4.14 -9.84
N ASN A 112 -8.74 4.97 -10.85
CA ASN A 112 -9.52 6.18 -10.80
C ASN A 112 -9.00 7.23 -9.79
N GLY A 113 -7.68 7.24 -9.57
CA GLY A 113 -6.96 8.23 -8.78
C GLY A 113 -5.94 7.62 -7.82
N ILE A 114 -4.98 8.44 -7.38
CA ILE A 114 -4.03 8.10 -6.32
C ILE A 114 -4.33 9.02 -5.13
N PRO A 115 -4.65 8.50 -3.93
CA PRO A 115 -4.95 9.34 -2.77
C PRO A 115 -3.80 10.29 -2.42
N GLY A 116 -4.15 11.55 -2.12
CA GLY A 116 -3.16 12.58 -1.78
C GLY A 116 -2.28 13.03 -2.95
N TYR A 117 -2.62 12.65 -4.19
CA TYR A 117 -1.88 13.08 -5.36
C TYR A 117 -2.75 13.88 -6.34
N ASP A 118 -2.30 15.09 -6.65
CA ASP A 118 -2.85 15.94 -7.70
C ASP A 118 -1.88 15.95 -8.90
N PRO A 119 -2.28 15.44 -10.07
CA PRO A 119 -1.45 15.49 -11.28
C PRO A 119 -1.44 16.89 -11.92
N GLY A 120 -2.26 17.83 -11.46
CA GLY A 120 -2.44 19.13 -12.11
C GLY A 120 -3.16 18.98 -13.47
N GLU A 121 -2.62 19.61 -14.50
CA GLU A 121 -3.26 19.66 -15.82
C GLU A 121 -3.05 18.39 -16.68
N ALA A 122 -1.97 17.63 -16.44
CA ALA A 122 -1.59 16.48 -17.26
C ALA A 122 -1.16 15.27 -16.41
N LEU A 123 -1.35 14.05 -16.94
CA LEU A 123 -0.85 12.85 -16.28
C LEU A 123 0.68 12.78 -16.37
N PRO A 124 1.38 12.33 -15.31
CA PRO A 124 2.82 12.13 -15.35
C PRO A 124 3.19 10.97 -16.27
N GLU A 125 4.46 10.95 -16.67
CA GLU A 125 4.99 9.84 -17.44
C GLU A 125 4.99 8.54 -16.62
N PRO A 126 4.78 7.37 -17.24
CA PRO A 126 4.78 6.08 -16.54
C PRO A 126 6.04 5.84 -15.69
N LYS A 127 7.20 6.34 -16.14
CA LYS A 127 8.47 6.24 -15.39
C LYS A 127 8.43 7.01 -14.07
N GLU A 128 7.80 8.17 -14.04
CA GLU A 128 7.66 9.00 -12.84
C GLU A 128 6.69 8.37 -11.85
N LEU A 129 5.56 7.84 -12.35
CA LEU A 129 4.62 7.08 -11.54
C LEU A 129 5.26 5.80 -10.98
N ASN A 130 6.08 5.08 -11.76
CA ASN A 130 6.78 3.90 -11.24
C ASN A 130 7.81 4.26 -10.15
N LYS A 131 8.49 5.40 -10.28
CA LYS A 131 9.40 5.88 -9.23
C LYS A 131 8.64 6.19 -7.94
N ARG A 132 7.50 6.88 -8.04
CA ARG A 132 6.67 7.25 -6.89
C ARG A 132 5.99 6.03 -6.26
N ILE A 133 5.18 5.32 -7.03
CA ILE A 133 4.36 4.22 -6.54
C ILE A 133 5.22 3.02 -6.19
N GLY A 134 6.14 2.66 -7.07
CA GLY A 134 7.06 1.56 -6.81
C GLY A 134 8.04 1.86 -5.67
N GLY A 135 8.46 3.11 -5.48
CA GLY A 135 9.20 3.51 -4.27
C GLY A 135 8.37 3.36 -2.98
N GLY A 136 7.06 3.56 -3.04
CA GLY A 136 6.15 3.26 -1.94
C GLY A 136 6.03 1.77 -1.64
N VAL A 137 6.11 0.91 -2.67
CA VAL A 137 6.17 -0.56 -2.52
C VAL A 137 7.49 -0.94 -1.84
N GLU A 138 8.63 -0.45 -2.34
CA GLU A 138 9.97 -0.69 -1.76
C GLU A 138 10.01 -0.27 -0.29
N HIS A 139 9.58 0.95 0.02
CA HIS A 139 9.54 1.45 1.39
C HIS A 139 8.64 0.63 2.30
N THR A 140 7.50 0.14 1.79
CA THR A 140 6.64 -0.77 2.57
C THR A 140 7.38 -2.06 2.91
N ILE A 141 8.06 -2.68 1.94
CA ILE A 141 8.85 -3.90 2.16
C ILE A 141 9.96 -3.64 3.18
N ASP A 142 10.67 -2.51 3.07
CA ASP A 142 11.73 -2.14 4.00
C ASP A 142 11.20 -1.96 5.43
N ARG A 143 10.07 -1.27 5.60
CA ARG A 143 9.45 -1.13 6.93
C ARG A 143 9.04 -2.48 7.51
N ILE A 144 8.57 -3.42 6.68
CA ILE A 144 8.27 -4.79 7.14
C ILE A 144 9.54 -5.51 7.59
N ARG A 145 10.66 -5.36 6.89
CA ARG A 145 11.96 -5.91 7.33
C ARG A 145 12.40 -5.34 8.66
N GLU A 146 12.20 -4.03 8.88
CA GLU A 146 12.49 -3.40 10.17
C GLU A 146 11.62 -3.99 11.28
N LEU A 147 10.31 -4.15 11.06
CA LEU A 147 9.40 -4.77 12.02
C LEU A 147 9.79 -6.20 12.40
N VAL A 148 10.31 -6.98 11.44
CA VAL A 148 10.86 -8.32 11.70
C VAL A 148 12.14 -8.24 12.53
N LYS A 149 13.06 -7.32 12.22
CA LYS A 149 14.29 -7.11 13.01
C LYS A 149 13.99 -6.64 14.44
N GLU A 150 12.95 -5.85 14.61
CA GLU A 150 12.45 -5.37 15.90
C GLU A 150 11.75 -6.47 16.72
N GLY A 151 11.43 -7.62 16.12
CA GLY A 151 10.67 -8.71 16.76
C GLY A 151 9.17 -8.42 16.90
N THR A 152 8.65 -7.44 16.17
CA THR A 152 7.22 -7.10 16.15
C THR A 152 6.40 -8.10 15.32
N ILE A 153 7.02 -8.75 14.32
CA ILE A 153 6.41 -9.71 13.39
C ILE A 153 7.21 -11.01 13.34
#